data_AF-A0A1F3F7Z4-F1
#
_entry.id   AF-A0A1F3F7Z4-F1
#
_cell.length_a   1.000
_cell.length_b   1.000
_cell.length_c   1.000
_cell.angle_alpha   90.00
_cell.angle_beta   90.00
_cell.angle_gamma   90.00
#
_symmetry.space_group_name_H-M   'P 1'
#
loop_
_entity.id
_entity.type
_entity.pdbx_description
1 polymer ?
#
loop_
_entity_poly.entity_id
_entity_poly.type
_entity_poly.pdbx_seq_one_letter_code
_entity_poly.pdbx_strand_id
1 'polypeptide(L)'
;MNYLKINDIEAYNIGFNFSNKVWDLVIVWSYLAQKTIGAQLIDAADSISANIAEGFGRYHKKDKIKFYHYSRGSVLECVDWLSKSKVRNLITPDHYTELRNELEKLPKSINSLIKYTNLQLKE
;
A
#
# COMPACT_ATOMS: atom_id res chain seq x y z
N MET A 1 9.01 2.72 29.07
CA MET A 1 9.42 2.34 27.70
C MET A 1 8.35 2.85 26.76
N ASN A 2 8.73 3.57 25.70
CA ASN A 2 7.76 4.01 24.70
C ASN A 2 7.51 2.80 23.78
N TYR A 3 6.30 2.25 23.81
CA TYR A 3 5.93 1.17 22.90
C TYR A 3 5.80 1.75 21.49
N LEU A 4 6.36 1.04 20.49
CA LEU A 4 6.18 1.40 19.09
C LEU A 4 4.68 1.38 18.78
N LYS A 5 4.17 2.42 18.12
CA LYS A 5 2.78 2.54 17.68
C LYS A 5 2.69 2.36 16.17
N ILE A 6 1.51 2.02 15.67
CA ILE A 6 1.30 1.83 14.22
C ILE A 6 1.62 3.10 13.42
N ASN A 7 1.32 4.28 13.97
CA ASN A 7 1.62 5.57 13.33
C ASN A 7 3.12 5.90 13.31
N ASP A 8 3.96 5.16 14.04
CA ASP A 8 5.42 5.28 13.94
C ASP A 8 5.99 4.46 12.77
N ILE A 9 5.16 3.62 12.13
CA ILE A 9 5.55 2.76 11.02
C ILE A 9 5.45 3.54 9.72
N GLU A 10 6.59 3.95 9.17
CA GLU A 10 6.65 4.70 7.91
C GLU A 10 5.88 4.02 6.77
N ALA A 11 6.05 2.70 6.60
CA ALA A 11 5.37 1.95 5.55
C ALA A 11 3.83 2.02 5.68
N TYR A 12 3.32 2.04 6.91
CA TYR A 12 1.89 2.19 7.17
C TYR A 12 1.42 3.58 6.75
N ASN A 13 2.11 4.63 7.17
CA ASN A 13 1.74 6.00 6.84
C ASN A 13 1.77 6.27 5.33
N ILE A 14 2.78 5.75 4.62
CA ILE A 14 2.85 5.86 3.16
C ILE A 14 1.66 5.13 2.52
N GLY A 15 1.38 3.89 2.93
CA GLY A 15 0.25 3.11 2.40
C GLY A 15 -1.10 3.78 2.66
N PHE A 16 -1.31 4.29 3.87
CA PHE A 16 -2.53 4.96 4.28
C PHE A 16 -2.77 6.26 3.48
N ASN A 17 -1.74 7.09 3.33
CA ASN A 17 -1.86 8.31 2.53
C ASN A 17 -2.08 8.00 1.05
N PHE A 18 -1.37 7.00 0.52
CA PHE A 18 -1.54 6.56 -0.86
C PHE A 18 -2.97 6.08 -1.14
N SER A 19 -3.58 5.30 -0.23
CA SER A 19 -4.92 4.77 -0.45
C SER A 19 -5.99 5.85 -0.45
N ASN A 20 -5.87 6.89 0.40
CA ASN A 20 -6.76 8.05 0.37
C ASN A 20 -6.63 8.86 -0.92
N LYS A 21 -5.41 9.05 -1.43
CA LYS A 21 -5.21 9.70 -2.76
C LYS A 21 -5.85 8.90 -3.89
N VAL A 22 -5.72 7.58 -3.85
CA VAL A 22 -6.37 6.68 -4.81
C VAL A 22 -7.89 6.78 -4.74
N TRP A 23 -8.44 6.81 -3.52
CA TRP A 23 -9.88 7.01 -3.33
C TRP A 23 -10.36 8.30 -3.99
N ASP A 24 -9.76 9.44 -3.65
CA ASP A 24 -10.13 10.75 -4.18
C ASP A 24 -10.03 10.82 -5.71
N LEU A 25 -9.03 10.12 -6.28
CA LEU A 25 -8.87 9.99 -7.72
C LEU A 25 -9.99 9.20 -8.38
N VAL A 26 -10.40 8.07 -7.79
CA VAL A 26 -11.35 7.14 -8.39
C VAL A 26 -12.80 7.60 -8.21
N ILE A 27 -13.16 8.30 -7.12
CA ILE A 27 -14.54 8.73 -6.86
C ILE A 27 -15.11 9.68 -7.93
N VAL A 28 -14.25 10.33 -8.72
CA VAL A 28 -14.67 11.22 -9.83
C VAL A 28 -14.70 10.54 -11.19
N TRP A 29 -14.30 9.26 -11.29
CA TRP A 29 -14.34 8.52 -12.55
C TRP A 29 -15.76 8.18 -12.99
N SER A 30 -15.93 7.84 -14.28
CA SER A 30 -17.20 7.28 -14.77
C SER A 30 -17.56 5.98 -14.04
N TYR A 31 -18.87 5.71 -13.94
CA TYR A 31 -19.38 4.52 -13.24
C TYR A 31 -18.74 3.20 -13.71
N LEU A 32 -18.55 3.03 -15.03
CA LEU A 32 -17.91 1.83 -15.57
C LEU A 32 -16.46 1.69 -15.09
N ALA A 33 -15.69 2.78 -15.09
CA ALA A 33 -14.31 2.78 -14.63
C ALA A 33 -14.23 2.49 -13.12
N GLN A 34 -15.10 3.11 -12.32
CA GLN A 34 -15.21 2.85 -10.87
C GLN A 34 -15.51 1.38 -10.58
N LYS A 35 -16.53 0.80 -11.23
CA LYS A 35 -16.98 -0.57 -10.95
C LYS A 35 -16.05 -1.66 -11.47
N THR A 36 -15.07 -1.29 -12.30
CA THR A 36 -14.11 -2.23 -12.87
C THR A 36 -12.74 -2.01 -12.26
N ILE A 37 -11.90 -1.19 -12.89
CA ILE A 37 -10.51 -1.01 -12.46
C ILE A 37 -10.35 -0.07 -11.28
N GLY A 38 -11.30 0.85 -11.07
CA GLY A 38 -11.30 1.74 -9.92
C GLY A 38 -11.44 0.98 -8.61
N ALA A 39 -12.42 0.07 -8.53
CA ALA A 39 -12.61 -0.82 -7.38
C ALA A 39 -11.36 -1.67 -7.12
N GLN A 40 -10.80 -2.29 -8.16
CA GLN A 40 -9.58 -3.10 -8.01
C GLN A 40 -8.37 -2.28 -7.54
N LEU A 41 -8.24 -1.04 -8.02
CA LEU A 41 -7.17 -0.13 -7.58
C LEU A 41 -7.36 0.32 -6.13
N ILE A 42 -8.58 0.67 -5.72
CA ILE A 42 -8.92 1.01 -4.33
C ILE A 42 -8.61 -0.18 -3.41
N ASP A 43 -9.12 -1.37 -3.73
CA ASP A 43 -8.93 -2.57 -2.92
C ASP A 43 -7.45 -2.90 -2.74
N ALA A 44 -6.66 -2.82 -3.82
CA ALA A 44 -5.23 -3.03 -3.75
C ALA A 44 -4.53 -1.95 -2.91
N ALA A 45 -4.92 -0.68 -3.05
CA ALA A 45 -4.31 0.43 -2.31
C ALA A 45 -4.59 0.34 -0.81
N ASP A 46 -5.85 0.11 -0.42
CA ASP A 46 -6.26 -0.04 0.98
C ASP A 46 -5.61 -1.26 1.63
N SER A 47 -5.44 -2.35 0.87
CA SER A 47 -4.78 -3.57 1.31
C SER A 47 -3.33 -3.34 1.75
N ILE A 48 -2.63 -2.32 1.26
CA ILE A 48 -1.25 -2.03 1.66
C ILE A 48 -1.20 -1.68 3.15
N SER A 49 -1.90 -0.62 3.57
CA SER A 49 -1.90 -0.22 4.98
C SER A 49 -2.64 -1.21 5.88
N ALA A 50 -3.70 -1.86 5.36
CA ALA A 50 -4.44 -2.86 6.12
C ALA A 50 -3.55 -4.07 6.48
N ASN A 51 -2.80 -4.62 5.53
CA ASN A 51 -1.87 -5.72 5.80
C ASN A 51 -0.74 -5.30 6.74
N ILE A 52 -0.22 -4.07 6.64
CA ILE A 52 0.80 -3.57 7.58
C ILE A 52 0.22 -3.49 8.99
N ALA A 53 -0.98 -2.93 9.15
CA ALA A 53 -1.65 -2.83 10.45
C ALA A 53 -1.94 -4.22 11.05
N GLU A 54 -2.42 -5.16 10.22
CA GLU A 54 -2.69 -6.53 10.64
C GLU A 54 -1.41 -7.23 11.09
N GLY A 55 -0.35 -7.20 10.28
CA GLY A 55 0.95 -7.75 10.62
C GLY A 55 1.54 -7.11 11.89
N PHE A 56 1.36 -5.81 12.06
CA PHE A 56 1.81 -5.10 13.26
C PHE A 56 1.09 -5.60 14.52
N GLY A 57 -0.21 -5.91 14.43
CA GLY A 57 -1.02 -6.44 15.53
C GLY A 57 -0.80 -7.92 15.85
N ARG A 58 -0.16 -8.71 14.98
CA ARG A 58 0.13 -10.12 15.25
C ARG A 58 1.14 -10.29 16.39
N TYR A 59 1.20 -11.48 16.99
CA TYR A 59 2.18 -11.80 18.02
C TYR A 59 3.46 -12.40 17.43
N HIS A 60 3.33 -13.46 16.63
CA HIS A 60 4.47 -14.23 16.14
C HIS A 60 5.20 -13.56 14.97
N LYS A 61 6.53 -13.61 15.02
CA LYS A 61 7.45 -13.02 14.03
C LYS A 61 7.14 -13.42 12.59
N LYS A 62 7.02 -14.74 12.32
CA LYS A 62 6.78 -15.26 10.97
C LYS A 62 5.44 -14.79 10.41
N ASP A 63 4.43 -14.70 11.28
CA ASP A 63 3.10 -14.22 10.90
C ASP A 63 3.12 -12.72 10.57
N LYS A 64 3.77 -11.87 11.38
CA LYS A 64 3.98 -10.45 11.06
C LYS A 64 4.57 -10.26 9.66
N ILE A 65 5.68 -10.95 9.41
CA ILE A 65 6.46 -10.82 8.18
C ILE A 65 5.63 -11.29 6.97
N LYS A 66 4.82 -12.33 7.12
CA LYS A 66 3.91 -12.81 6.07
C LYS A 66 2.94 -11.70 5.63
N PHE A 67 2.31 -10.98 6.56
CA PHE A 67 1.45 -9.84 6.23
C PHE A 67 2.20 -8.67 5.57
N TYR A 68 3.42 -8.38 6.01
CA TYR A 68 4.26 -7.38 5.33
C TYR A 68 4.62 -7.79 3.91
N HIS A 69 4.77 -9.09 3.62
CA HIS A 69 4.91 -9.58 2.25
C HIS A 69 3.62 -9.42 1.42
N TYR A 70 2.44 -9.65 2.00
CA TYR A 70 1.17 -9.36 1.33
C TYR A 70 1.06 -7.89 0.94
N SER A 71 1.50 -6.99 1.81
CA SER A 71 1.57 -5.55 1.51
C SER A 71 2.42 -5.26 0.27
N ARG A 72 3.55 -5.99 0.07
CA ARG A 72 4.37 -5.88 -1.15
C ARG A 72 3.65 -6.40 -2.41
N GLY A 73 2.81 -7.42 -2.27
CA GLY A 73 1.96 -7.92 -3.34
C GLY A 73 1.00 -6.83 -3.81
N SER A 74 0.26 -6.24 -2.86
CA SER A 74 -0.70 -5.15 -3.14
C SER A 74 -0.04 -3.91 -3.76
N VAL A 75 1.21 -3.59 -3.41
CA VAL A 75 2.00 -2.55 -4.11
C VAL A 75 2.12 -2.83 -5.60
N LEU A 76 2.45 -4.06 -5.99
CA LEU A 76 2.59 -4.42 -7.41
C LEU A 76 1.25 -4.43 -8.14
N GLU A 77 0.18 -4.84 -7.48
CA GLU A 77 -1.18 -4.73 -8.02
C GLU A 77 -1.55 -3.27 -8.30
N CYS A 78 -1.23 -2.35 -7.38
CA CYS A 78 -1.43 -0.91 -7.61
C CYS A 78 -0.65 -0.41 -8.83
N VAL A 79 0.59 -0.86 -9.03
CA VAL A 79 1.39 -0.50 -10.22
C VAL A 79 0.69 -0.94 -11.51
N ASP A 80 0.18 -2.17 -11.55
CA ASP A 80 -0.55 -2.70 -12.71
C ASP A 80 -1.83 -1.90 -12.98
N TRP A 81 -2.65 -1.65 -11.95
CA TRP A 81 -3.90 -0.90 -12.11
C TRP A 81 -3.68 0.56 -12.48
N LEU A 82 -2.65 1.23 -11.94
CA LEU A 82 -2.27 2.58 -12.37
C LEU A 82 -1.81 2.61 -13.83
N SER A 83 -1.04 1.60 -14.26
CA SER A 83 -0.58 1.49 -15.65
C SER A 83 -1.76 1.33 -16.61
N LYS A 84 -2.73 0.47 -16.26
CA LYS A 84 -3.99 0.31 -17.01
C LYS A 84 -4.81 1.61 -17.03
N SER A 85 -4.89 2.31 -15.90
CA SER A 85 -5.63 3.57 -15.78
C SER A 85 -5.03 4.66 -16.68
N LYS A 86 -3.69 4.73 -16.76
CA LYS A 86 -3.00 5.62 -17.71
C LYS A 86 -3.30 5.27 -19.16
N VAL A 87 -3.17 3.99 -19.55
CA VAL A 87 -3.45 3.54 -20.93
C VAL A 87 -4.90 3.83 -21.34
N ARG A 88 -5.83 3.78 -20.38
CA ARG A 88 -7.27 4.06 -20.58
C ARG A 88 -7.63 5.54 -20.44
N ASN A 89 -6.64 6.42 -20.29
CA ASN A 89 -6.82 7.86 -20.12
C ASN A 89 -7.73 8.25 -18.94
N LEU A 90 -7.72 7.46 -17.86
CA LEU A 90 -8.50 7.76 -16.64
C LEU A 90 -7.72 8.66 -15.67
N ILE A 91 -6.42 8.78 -15.88
CA ILE A 91 -5.51 9.61 -15.09
C ILE A 91 -4.57 10.35 -16.03
N THR A 92 -4.13 11.54 -15.62
CA THR A 92 -3.14 12.33 -16.37
C THR A 92 -1.75 11.71 -16.22
N PRO A 93 -0.80 12.01 -17.13
CA PRO A 93 0.60 11.62 -16.96
C PRO A 93 1.22 12.12 -15.65
N ASP A 94 0.80 13.30 -15.19
CA ASP A 94 1.28 13.89 -13.93
C ASP A 94 0.76 13.13 -12.71
N HIS A 95 -0.55 12.84 -12.65
CA HIS A 95 -1.13 12.01 -11.60
C HIS A 95 -0.50 10.61 -11.56
N TYR A 96 -0.30 10.00 -12.74
CA TYR A 96 0.40 8.71 -12.82
C TYR A 96 1.82 8.80 -12.23
N THR A 97 2.57 9.83 -12.59
CA THR A 97 3.96 10.00 -12.13
C THR A 97 4.03 10.24 -10.63
N GLU A 98 3.15 11.09 -10.10
CA GLU A 98 3.02 11.32 -8.65
C GLU A 98 2.75 10.01 -7.89
N LEU A 99 1.70 9.28 -8.28
CA LEU A 99 1.29 8.05 -7.60
C LEU A 99 2.33 6.94 -7.73
N ARG A 100 3.02 6.83 -8.87
CA ARG A 100 4.11 5.86 -9.05
C ARG A 100 5.30 6.17 -8.16
N ASN A 101 5.67 7.44 -8.03
CA ASN A 101 6.75 7.86 -7.14
C ASN A 101 6.45 7.56 -5.66
N GLU A 102 5.18 7.58 -5.25
CA GLU A 102 4.79 7.16 -3.90
C GLU A 102 4.90 5.65 -3.71
N LEU A 103 4.39 4.86 -4.66
CA LEU A 103 4.51 3.41 -4.62
C LEU A 103 5.97 2.94 -4.57
N GLU A 104 6.89 3.63 -5.24
CA GLU A 104 8.32 3.28 -5.25
C GLU A 104 9.01 3.43 -3.89
N LYS A 105 8.43 4.20 -2.96
CA LYS A 105 8.93 4.32 -1.58
C LYS A 105 8.59 3.09 -0.73
N LEU A 106 7.46 2.44 -1.01
CA LEU A 106 6.93 1.34 -0.19
C LEU A 106 7.84 0.10 -0.11
N PRO A 107 8.43 -0.42 -1.22
CA PRO A 107 9.30 -1.59 -1.13
C PRO A 107 10.46 -1.42 -0.13
N LYS A 108 11.09 -0.23 -0.13
CA LYS A 108 12.19 0.08 0.80
C LYS A 108 11.70 0.19 2.24
N SER A 109 10.58 0.88 2.46
CA SER A 109 10.02 1.06 3.81
C SER A 109 9.51 -0.27 4.40
N ILE A 110 8.81 -1.09 3.60
CA ILE A 110 8.36 -2.43 4.01
C ILE A 110 9.54 -3.35 4.33
N ASN A 111 10.57 -3.36 3.49
CA ASN A 111 11.78 -4.16 3.78
C ASN A 111 12.48 -3.70 5.06
N SER A 112 12.48 -2.40 5.35
CA SER A 112 13.04 -1.84 6.59
C SER A 112 12.23 -2.32 7.81
N LEU A 113 10.90 -2.36 7.71
CA LEU A 113 10.01 -2.91 8.74
C LEU A 113 10.23 -4.41 8.97
N ILE A 114 10.41 -5.19 7.90
CA ILE A 114 10.74 -6.63 7.99
C ILE A 114 12.09 -6.82 8.68
N LYS A 115 13.12 -6.04 8.30
CA LYS A 115 14.45 -6.10 8.93
C LYS A 115 14.37 -5.76 10.42
N TYR A 116 13.64 -4.70 10.78
CA TYR A 116 13.42 -4.33 12.17
C TYR A 116 12.74 -5.47 12.96
N THR A 117 11.67 -6.04 12.42
CA THR A 117 10.94 -7.16 13.03
C THR A 117 11.84 -8.38 13.23
N ASN A 118 12.71 -8.66 12.26
CA ASN A 118 13.69 -9.74 12.35
C ASN A 118 14.72 -9.55 13.46
N LEU A 119 15.11 -8.31 13.75
CA LEU A 119 16.08 -7.97 14.79
C LEU A 119 15.44 -7.95 16.19
N GLN A 120 14.21 -7.48 16.32
CA GLN A 120 13.56 -7.29 17.62
C GLN A 120 12.87 -8.56 18.16
N LEU A 121 12.44 -9.47 17.29
CA LEU A 121 11.75 -10.69 17.69
C LEU A 121 12.64 -11.92 17.46
N LYS A 122 12.73 -12.77 18.48
CA LYS A 122 13.23 -14.14 18.34
C LYS A 122 12.19 -14.99 17.58
N GLU A 123 12.61 -16.14 17.03
CA GLU A 123 11.71 -17.03 16.27
C GLU A 123 10.46 -17.44 17.04
#